data_AF-A0A3D3GZ63-F1
#
_entry.id   AF-A0A3D3GZ63-F1
#
_cell.length_a   1.000
_cell.length_b   1.000
_cell.length_c   1.000
_cell.angle_alpha   90.00
_cell.angle_beta   90.00
_cell.angle_gamma   90.00
#
_symmetry.space_group_name_H-M   'P 1'
#
loop_
_entity.id
_entity.type
_entity.pdbx_description
1 polymer ?
#
loop_
_entity_poly.entity_id
_entity_poly.type
_entity_poly.pdbx_seq_one_letter_code
_entity_poly.pdbx_strand_id
1 'polypeptide(L)'
;MLKNGITKTPVDIDTAQITKHFVKISAAVVTALILWQVPYTIDEGHVGIVKRFGEATTQVNPGLHTKIPFADTVEELEIRTRKNSENLKAST
;
A
#
# COMPACT_ATOMS: atom_id res chain seq x y z
N MET A 1 -56.77 -35.04 -6.58
CA MET A 1 -56.52 -33.58 -6.73
C MET A 1 -55.13 -33.31 -6.20
N LEU A 2 -54.22 -32.74 -7.01
CA LEU A 2 -53.02 -31.97 -6.63
C LEU A 2 -52.19 -31.70 -7.89
N LYS A 3 -52.44 -30.57 -8.55
CA LYS A 3 -51.59 -30.02 -9.61
C LYS A 3 -50.50 -29.19 -8.94
N ASN A 4 -49.37 -29.81 -8.60
CA ASN A 4 -48.23 -29.09 -8.05
C ASN A 4 -47.46 -28.41 -9.19
N GLY A 5 -47.91 -27.21 -9.55
CA GLY A 5 -47.20 -26.31 -10.46
C GLY A 5 -46.00 -25.69 -9.76
N ILE A 6 -44.88 -26.41 -9.74
CA ILE A 6 -43.56 -25.80 -9.48
C ILE A 6 -43.04 -25.34 -10.84
N THR A 7 -43.52 -24.19 -11.29
CA THR A 7 -42.92 -23.49 -12.43
C THR A 7 -41.57 -22.94 -11.96
N LYS A 8 -40.50 -23.71 -12.19
CA LYS A 8 -39.15 -23.17 -12.23
C LYS A 8 -39.08 -22.30 -13.48
N THR A 9 -39.40 -21.02 -13.34
CA THR A 9 -39.00 -20.02 -14.33
C THR A 9 -37.50 -20.17 -14.49
N PRO A 10 -36.97 -20.46 -15.70
CA PRO A 10 -35.55 -20.36 -15.91
C PRO A 10 -35.22 -18.90 -15.65
N VAL A 11 -34.45 -18.63 -14.59
CA VAL A 11 -33.84 -17.33 -14.44
C VAL A 11 -32.95 -17.18 -15.66
N ASP A 12 -33.31 -16.27 -16.57
CA ASP A 12 -32.48 -15.91 -17.71
C ASP A 12 -31.30 -15.10 -17.15
N ILE A 13 -30.33 -15.84 -16.59
CA ILE A 13 -29.10 -15.32 -16.03
C ILE A 13 -28.29 -14.86 -17.23
N ASP A 14 -28.43 -13.58 -17.58
CA ASP A 14 -27.57 -12.92 -18.56
C ASP A 14 -26.13 -12.94 -18.04
N THR A 15 -25.46 -14.04 -18.37
CA THR A 15 -24.14 -14.40 -17.86
C THR A 15 -23.13 -13.34 -18.29
N ALA A 16 -23.31 -12.74 -19.47
CA ALA A 16 -22.47 -11.66 -19.96
C ALA A 16 -22.60 -10.40 -19.11
N GLN A 17 -23.83 -10.04 -18.71
CA GLN A 17 -24.06 -8.90 -17.83
C GLN A 17 -23.45 -9.13 -16.46
N ILE A 18 -23.62 -10.32 -15.87
CA ILE A 18 -23.07 -10.68 -14.55
C ILE A 18 -21.55 -10.69 -14.58
N THR A 19 -20.94 -11.30 -15.60
CA THR A 19 -19.48 -11.28 -15.77
C THR A 19 -18.95 -9.86 -15.91
N LYS A 20 -19.63 -8.98 -16.66
CA LYS A 20 -19.22 -7.57 -16.80
C LYS A 20 -19.29 -6.80 -15.48
N HIS A 21 -20.33 -7.01 -14.67
CA HIS A 21 -20.40 -6.38 -13.35
C HIS A 21 -19.35 -6.94 -12.39
N PHE A 22 -19.10 -8.25 -12.43
CA PHE A 22 -18.08 -8.88 -11.60
C PHE A 22 -16.66 -8.39 -11.96
N VAL A 23 -16.35 -8.22 -13.25
CA VAL A 23 -15.09 -7.63 -13.72
C VAL A 23 -14.97 -6.17 -13.26
N LYS A 24 -16.05 -5.38 -13.32
CA LYS A 24 -16.03 -4.00 -12.80
C LYS A 24 -15.80 -3.96 -11.28
N ILE A 25 -16.47 -4.83 -10.53
CA ILE A 25 -16.34 -4.90 -9.08
C ILE A 25 -14.92 -5.33 -8.70
N SER A 26 -14.40 -6.38 -9.33
CA SER A 26 -13.02 -6.82 -9.07
C SER A 26 -11.99 -5.73 -9.41
N ALA A 27 -12.14 -5.04 -10.54
CA ALA A 27 -11.26 -3.92 -10.89
C ALA A 27 -11.35 -2.76 -9.88
N ALA A 28 -12.55 -2.45 -9.37
CA ALA A 28 -12.76 -1.43 -8.34
C ALA A 28 -12.09 -1.84 -7.02
N VAL A 29 -12.23 -3.10 -6.60
CA VAL A 29 -11.58 -3.64 -5.40
C VAL A 29 -10.06 -3.57 -5.52
N VAL A 30 -9.50 -4.00 -6.66
CA VAL A 30 -8.05 -3.94 -6.89
C VAL A 30 -7.54 -2.50 -6.82
N THR A 31 -8.25 -1.55 -7.45
CA THR A 31 -7.90 -0.13 -7.39
C THR A 31 -7.93 0.42 -5.96
N ALA A 32 -8.95 0.06 -5.18
CA ALA A 32 -9.07 0.48 -3.79
C ALA A 32 -7.92 -0.05 -2.91
N LEU A 33 -7.52 -1.31 -3.11
CA LEU A 33 -6.38 -1.91 -2.39
C LEU A 33 -5.06 -1.19 -2.71
N ILE A 34 -4.85 -0.81 -3.97
CA ILE A 34 -3.65 -0.05 -4.37
C ILE A 34 -3.66 1.34 -3.72
N LEU A 35 -4.80 2.04 -3.75
CA LEU A 35 -4.93 3.36 -3.13
C LEU A 35 -4.73 3.33 -1.61
N TRP A 36 -5.12 2.23 -0.95
CA TRP A 36 -4.89 2.05 0.48
C TRP A 36 -3.41 1.97 0.87
N GLN A 37 -2.52 1.61 -0.06
CA GLN A 37 -1.07 1.50 0.17
C GLN A 37 -0.30 2.81 0.00
N VAL A 38 -0.98 3.86 -0.50
CA VAL A 38 -0.39 5.19 -0.79
C VAL A 38 0.00 5.98 0.46
N PRO A 39 -0.88 6.13 1.49
CA PRO A 39 -0.52 6.90 2.68
C PRO A 39 0.46 6.14 3.57
N TYR A 40 1.43 6.85 4.14
CA TYR A 40 2.33 6.36 5.19
C TYR A 40 2.65 7.49 6.17
N THR A 41 2.94 7.13 7.41
CA THR A 41 3.23 8.10 8.48
C THR A 41 4.63 7.83 9.01
N ILE A 42 5.34 8.89 9.37
CA ILE A 42 6.65 8.83 10.02
C ILE A 42 6.53 9.42 11.42
N ASP A 43 7.03 8.68 12.40
CA ASP A 43 7.00 9.07 13.81
C ASP A 43 7.95 10.25 14.11
N GLU A 44 7.55 11.05 15.09
CA GLU A 44 8.33 12.17 15.59
C GLU A 44 9.68 11.70 16.20
N GLY A 45 10.79 12.24 15.69
CA GLY A 45 12.16 11.85 16.08
C GLY A 45 12.90 10.96 15.07
N HIS A 46 12.20 10.46 14.05
CA HIS A 46 12.79 9.79 12.89
C HIS A 46 12.67 10.68 11.65
N VAL A 47 13.57 10.49 10.70
CA VAL A 47 13.46 11.10 9.38
C VAL A 47 13.32 9.97 8.39
N GLY A 48 12.26 10.00 7.59
CA GLY A 48 12.08 9.02 6.53
C GLY A 48 13.00 9.37 5.37
N ILE A 49 13.74 8.40 4.87
CA ILE A 49 14.36 8.50 3.55
C ILE A 49 13.49 7.73 2.58
N VAL A 50 12.90 8.46 1.62
CA VAL A 50 12.17 7.87 0.51
C VAL A 50 13.18 7.49 -0.56
N LYS A 51 13.22 6.19 -0.88
CA LYS A 51 14.03 5.61 -1.95
C LYS A 51 13.13 5.25 -3.12
N ARG A 52 13.37 5.83 -4.29
CA ARG A 52 12.67 5.47 -5.52
C ARG A 52 13.59 4.56 -6.33
N PHE A 53 13.20 3.30 -6.51
CA PHE A 53 14.02 2.28 -7.18
C PHE A 53 15.46 2.14 -6.64
N GLY A 54 15.65 2.32 -5.33
CA GLY A 54 16.96 2.20 -4.69
C GLY A 54 17.79 3.49 -4.67
N GLU A 55 17.34 4.55 -5.35
CA GLU A 55 17.94 5.88 -5.26
C GLU A 55 17.29 6.68 -4.13
N ALA A 56 18.09 7.19 -3.19
CA ALA A 56 17.60 8.02 -2.08
C ALA A 56 17.27 9.42 -2.59
N THR A 57 15.99 9.71 -2.81
CA THR A 57 15.59 10.95 -3.49
C THR A 57 15.37 12.09 -2.51
N THR A 58 14.81 11.80 -1.33
CA THR A 58 14.28 12.85 -0.45
C THR A 58 14.23 12.38 1.00
N GLN A 59 14.72 13.25 1.89
CA GLN A 59 14.52 13.17 3.32
C GLN A 59 13.21 13.87 3.67
N VAL A 60 12.26 13.13 4.22
CA VAL A 60 10.93 13.63 4.61
C VAL A 60 10.86 13.82 6.11
N ASN A 61 10.37 14.99 6.51
CA ASN A 61 10.15 15.33 7.91
C ASN A 61 9.02 14.46 8.51
N PRO A 62 8.94 14.33 9.85
CA PRO A 62 7.87 13.59 10.51
C PRO A 62 6.47 14.05 10.08
N GLY A 63 5.52 13.12 10.02
CA GLY A 63 4.14 13.40 9.61
C GLY A 63 3.57 12.41 8.58
N LEU A 64 2.36 12.72 8.10
CA LEU A 64 1.65 11.93 7.09
C LEU A 64 2.11 12.32 5.69
N HIS A 65 2.60 11.35 4.94
CA HIS A 65 3.06 11.51 3.56
C HIS A 65 2.40 10.49 2.65
N THR A 66 2.50 10.72 1.35
CA THR A 66 2.00 9.81 0.32
C THR A 66 3.15 9.33 -0.54
N LYS A 67 3.21 8.02 -0.79
CA LYS A 67 4.23 7.39 -1.63
C LYS A 67 3.59 6.78 -2.86
N ILE A 68 4.37 6.64 -3.92
CA ILE A 68 3.95 5.85 -5.07
C ILE A 68 4.13 4.38 -4.69
N PRO A 69 3.02 3.60 -4.57
CA PRO A 69 3.13 2.19 -4.24
C PRO A 69 3.97 1.49 -5.32
N PHE A 70 4.77 0.51 -4.89
CA PHE A 70 5.72 -0.28 -5.71
C PHE A 70 7.01 0.43 -6.17
N ALA A 71 7.00 1.74 -6.40
CA ALA A 71 8.21 2.47 -6.83
C ALA A 71 9.04 2.98 -5.64
N ASP A 72 8.36 3.39 -4.58
CA ASP A 72 8.95 4.08 -3.44
C ASP A 72 9.02 3.17 -2.21
N THR A 73 10.22 3.02 -1.66
CA THR A 73 10.50 2.36 -0.39
C THR A 73 10.81 3.43 0.65
N VAL A 74 10.19 3.36 1.83
CA VAL A 74 10.42 4.31 2.92
C VAL A 74 11.23 3.60 3.98
N GLU A 75 12.37 4.17 4.35
CA GLU A 75 13.21 3.67 5.43
C GLU A 75 13.37 4.77 6.48
N GLU A 76 13.04 4.46 7.73
CA GLU A 76 13.14 5.42 8.82
C GLU A 76 14.54 5.37 9.44
N LEU A 77 15.22 6.51 9.45
CA LEU A 77 16.51 6.65 10.10
C LEU A 77 16.38 7.44 11.39
N GLU A 78 16.91 6.87 12.46
CA GLU A 78 16.98 7.48 13.79
C GLU A 78 18.18 8.45 13.84
N ILE A 79 17.90 9.75 14.03
CA ILE A 79 18.93 10.80 14.09
C ILE A 79 19.52 10.99 15.48
N ARG A 80 19.52 9.96 16.34
CA ARG A 80 20.23 10.07 17.62
C ARG A 80 21.72 10.18 17.36
N THR A 81 22.32 11.28 17.78
CA THR A 81 23.77 11.50 17.71
C THR A 81 24.48 10.42 18.52
N ARG A 82 24.93 9.35 17.84
CA ARG A 82 25.95 8.47 18.42
C ARG A 82 27.21 9.32 18.47
N LYS A 83 27.67 9.63 19.68
CA LYS A 83 29.00 10.19 19.90
C LYS A 83 29.96 9.20 19.25
N ASN A 84 30.53 9.55 18.08
CA ASN A 84 31.53 8.72 17.44
C ASN A 84 32.78 8.77 18.32
N SER A 85 32.83 7.88 19.32
CA SER A 85 34.03 7.62 20.07
C SER A 85 34.88 6.70 19.22
N GLU A 86 35.42 7.22 18.12
CA GLU A 86 36.64 6.63 17.59
C GLU A 86 37.67 6.78 18.70
N ASN A 87 38.10 5.63 19.23
CA ASN A 87 39.26 5.56 20.08
C ASN A 87 40.44 5.87 19.18
N LEU A 88 40.75 7.17 19.04
CA LEU A 88 42.01 7.62 18.48
C LEU A 88 43.07 7.03 19.40
N LYS A 89 43.64 5.89 19.02
CA LYS A 89 44.87 5.37 19.62
C LYS A 89 45.91 6.47 19.45
N ALA A 90 46.06 7.29 20.48
CA ALA A 90 47.19 8.18 20.60
C ALA A 90 48.43 7.29 20.56
N SER A 91 49.12 7.32 19.41
CA SER A 91 50.37 6.61 19.23
C SER A 91 51.37 7.20 20.23
N THR A 92 51.80 6.36 21.17
CA THR A 92 52.90 6.66 22.10
C THR A 92 54.22 6.69 21.34
#